data_AF-X0QPL5-F1
#
_entry.id   AF-X0QPL5-F1
#
_cell.length_a   1.000
_cell.length_b   1.000
_cell.length_c   1.000
_cell.angle_alpha   90.00
_cell.angle_beta   90.00
_cell.angle_gamma   90.00
#
_symmetry.space_group_name_H-M   'P 1'
#
loop_
_entity.id
_entity.type
_entity.pdbx_description
1 polymer ?
#
loop_
_entity_poly.entity_id
_entity_poly.type
_entity_poly.pdbx_seq_one_letter_code
_entity_poly.pdbx_strand_id
1 'polypeptide(L)'
;MANQPTTFSERELEEHIVKSMVNMGYIQGDYNDYDKQFAIDRVLFWQFLQDTQQKELDKIIKFNPHGWQDKILHRLDRVIKNNGVLHILKHGLSVDDATFNLLYPAPLASSSQKIKDNYQTNIFSITRQVYYSADEPRKSIDLVLFINGLALLPLS
;
A
#
# COMPACT_ATOMS: atom_id res chain seq x y z
N MET A 1 41.75 24.86 -8.43
CA MET A 1 40.98 24.07 -7.45
C MET A 1 39.83 23.44 -8.20
N ALA A 2 39.87 22.12 -8.42
CA ALA A 2 38.81 21.42 -9.14
C ALA A 2 37.67 21.11 -8.16
N ASN A 3 36.44 21.52 -8.49
CA ASN A 3 35.24 21.04 -7.80
C ASN A 3 35.17 19.52 -8.00
N GLN A 4 35.34 18.77 -6.91
CA GLN A 4 34.99 17.36 -6.87
C GLN A 4 33.48 17.24 -7.11
N PRO A 5 33.00 16.40 -8.04
CA PRO A 5 31.58 16.17 -8.19
C PRO A 5 31.05 15.53 -6.89
N THR A 6 30.07 16.17 -6.25
CA THR A 6 29.29 15.57 -5.16
C THR A 6 28.65 14.30 -5.71
N THR A 7 29.19 13.16 -5.31
CA THR A 7 28.61 11.85 -5.60
C THR A 7 27.40 11.70 -4.69
N PHE A 8 26.22 11.89 -5.25
CA PHE A 8 24.96 11.66 -4.55
C PHE A 8 24.77 10.15 -4.42
N SER A 9 24.75 9.64 -3.19
CA SER A 9 24.56 8.21 -2.93
C SER A 9 23.12 7.78 -3.18
N GLU A 10 22.91 6.50 -3.49
CA GLU A 10 21.57 5.89 -3.65
C GLU A 10 20.70 6.14 -2.40
N ARG A 11 21.32 5.98 -1.22
CA ARG A 11 20.70 6.27 0.06
C ARG A 11 20.22 7.73 0.20
N GLU A 12 21.05 8.70 -0.18
CA GLU A 12 20.67 10.12 -0.12
C GLU A 12 19.56 10.43 -1.12
N LEU A 13 19.55 9.77 -2.30
CA LEU A 13 18.47 9.85 -3.27
C LEU A 13 17.16 9.34 -2.68
N GLU A 14 17.15 8.16 -2.09
CA GLU A 14 15.96 7.60 -1.47
C GLU A 14 15.46 8.44 -0.30
N GLU A 15 16.34 8.91 0.57
CA GLU A 15 15.98 9.78 1.69
C GLU A 15 15.35 11.08 1.16
N HIS A 16 15.86 11.62 0.04
CA HIS A 16 15.26 12.77 -0.63
C HIS A 16 13.90 12.46 -1.25
N ILE A 17 13.73 11.30 -1.89
CA ILE A 17 12.46 10.86 -2.47
C ILE A 17 11.41 10.68 -1.37
N VAL A 18 11.73 9.93 -0.30
CA VAL A 18 10.83 9.70 0.84
C VAL A 18 10.41 11.03 1.45
N LYS A 19 11.37 11.93 1.72
CA LYS A 19 11.07 13.26 2.25
C LYS A 19 10.14 14.07 1.34
N SER A 20 10.38 14.02 0.02
CA SER A 20 9.56 14.72 -0.96
C SER A 20 8.14 14.16 -1.03
N MET A 21 7.98 12.84 -0.99
CA MET A 21 6.68 12.16 -0.97
C MET A 21 5.90 12.48 0.31
N VAL A 22 6.58 12.47 1.46
CA VAL A 22 5.97 12.86 2.74
C VAL A 22 5.48 14.30 2.72
N ASN A 23 6.26 15.23 2.14
CA ASN A 23 5.82 16.61 1.94
C ASN A 23 4.61 16.74 1.00
N MET A 24 4.37 15.75 0.13
CA MET A 24 3.19 15.68 -0.74
C MET A 24 2.00 14.96 -0.08
N GLY A 25 2.10 14.61 1.20
CA GLY A 25 1.00 14.00 1.98
C GLY A 25 1.04 12.47 2.03
N TYR A 26 2.11 11.83 1.56
CA TYR A 26 2.31 10.40 1.81
C TYR A 26 2.75 10.19 3.27
N ILE A 27 2.39 9.04 3.84
CA ILE A 27 3.00 8.61 5.11
C ILE A 27 4.21 7.71 4.84
N GLN A 28 5.23 7.81 5.68
CA GLN A 28 6.36 6.89 5.63
C GLN A 28 5.98 5.61 6.38
N GLY A 29 5.97 4.48 5.69
CA GLY A 29 5.67 3.17 6.28
C GLY A 29 6.89 2.50 6.91
N ASP A 30 6.64 1.42 7.66
CA ASP A 30 7.68 0.57 8.24
C ASP A 30 7.87 -0.68 7.37
N TYR A 31 9.12 -1.02 7.08
CA TYR A 31 9.47 -2.23 6.34
C TYR A 31 9.00 -3.51 7.05
N ASN A 32 8.93 -3.51 8.39
CA ASN A 32 8.48 -4.66 9.17
C ASN A 32 6.99 -4.97 8.97
N ASP A 33 6.20 -3.98 8.54
CA ASP A 33 4.78 -4.13 8.26
C ASP A 33 4.53 -4.65 6.84
N TYR A 34 5.56 -4.67 5.99
CA TYR A 34 5.48 -5.19 4.64
C TYR A 34 5.48 -6.72 4.60
N ASP A 35 4.33 -7.28 4.23
CA ASP A 35 4.17 -8.69 3.94
C ASP A 35 4.48 -8.98 2.47
N LYS A 36 5.66 -9.56 2.25
CA LYS A 36 6.15 -9.92 0.91
C LYS A 36 5.30 -10.98 0.21
N GLN A 37 4.64 -11.86 0.96
CA GLN A 37 3.82 -12.92 0.37
C GLN A 37 2.59 -12.33 -0.31
N PHE A 38 1.97 -11.35 0.32
CA PHE A 38 0.75 -10.71 -0.15
C PHE A 38 0.97 -9.36 -0.85
N ALA A 39 2.21 -8.87 -0.84
CA ALA A 39 2.61 -7.56 -1.35
C ALA A 39 1.77 -6.40 -0.73
N ILE A 40 1.62 -6.43 0.59
CA ILE A 40 0.88 -5.41 1.35
C ILE A 40 1.65 -4.86 2.54
N ASP A 41 1.41 -3.62 2.90
CA ASP A 41 1.63 -3.11 4.26
C ASP A 41 0.42 -3.53 5.11
N ARG A 42 0.63 -4.47 6.03
CA ARG A 42 -0.48 -5.08 6.79
C ARG A 42 -1.15 -4.08 7.72
N VAL A 43 -0.38 -3.19 8.34
CA VAL A 43 -0.93 -2.22 9.30
C VAL A 43 -1.85 -1.27 8.56
N LEU A 44 -1.38 -0.69 7.46
CA LEU A 44 -2.15 0.29 6.70
C LEU A 44 -3.34 -0.34 5.95
N PHE A 45 -3.18 -1.58 5.45
CA PHE A 45 -4.27 -2.30 4.80
C PHE A 45 -5.44 -2.56 5.75
N TRP A 46 -5.16 -3.07 6.95
CA TRP A 46 -6.20 -3.34 7.93
C TRP A 46 -6.79 -2.06 8.52
N GLN A 47 -5.96 -1.05 8.80
CA GLN A 47 -6.43 0.26 9.26
C GLN A 47 -7.45 0.84 8.27
N PHE A 48 -7.12 0.87 6.97
CA PHE A 48 -8.03 1.38 5.95
C PHE A 48 -9.36 0.60 5.92
N LEU A 49 -9.31 -0.74 5.92
CA LEU A 49 -10.54 -1.54 5.86
C LEU A 49 -11.40 -1.39 7.13
N GLN A 50 -10.78 -1.29 8.31
CA GLN A 50 -11.49 -1.09 9.58
C GLN A 50 -12.14 0.30 9.63
N ASP A 51 -11.40 1.35 9.27
CA ASP A 51 -11.91 2.72 9.32
C ASP A 51 -13.04 2.98 8.32
N THR A 52 -12.96 2.36 7.15
CA THR A 52 -13.89 2.65 6.04
C THR A 52 -15.02 1.65 5.90
N GLN A 53 -14.77 0.38 6.26
CA GLN A 53 -15.58 -0.76 5.81
C GLN A 53 -15.78 -1.84 6.89
N GLN A 54 -15.73 -1.47 8.19
CA GLN A 54 -15.94 -2.40 9.31
C GLN A 54 -17.22 -3.26 9.16
N LYS A 55 -18.31 -2.67 8.65
CA LYS A 55 -19.57 -3.42 8.44
C LYS A 55 -19.43 -4.58 7.44
N GLU A 56 -18.56 -4.46 6.44
CA GLU A 56 -18.27 -5.53 5.50
C GLU A 56 -17.32 -6.57 6.12
N LEU A 57 -16.35 -6.13 6.95
CA LEU A 57 -15.51 -7.03 7.73
C LEU A 57 -16.35 -7.89 8.70
N ASP A 58 -17.33 -7.29 9.37
CA ASP A 58 -18.19 -7.97 10.35
C ASP A 58 -18.96 -9.14 9.75
N LYS A 59 -19.33 -9.07 8.46
CA LYS A 59 -19.97 -10.19 7.75
C LYS A 59 -19.06 -11.42 7.74
N ILE A 60 -17.78 -11.23 7.43
CA ILE A 60 -16.79 -12.32 7.38
C ILE A 60 -16.43 -12.78 8.80
N ILE A 61 -16.16 -11.83 9.71
CA ILE A 61 -15.77 -12.11 11.10
C ILE A 61 -16.84 -12.95 11.81
N LYS A 62 -18.12 -12.65 11.58
CA LYS A 62 -19.24 -13.39 12.18
C LYS A 62 -19.19 -14.89 11.89
N PHE A 63 -18.77 -15.29 10.69
CA PHE A 63 -18.72 -16.70 10.28
C PHE A 63 -17.33 -17.33 10.44
N ASN A 64 -16.27 -16.52 10.54
CA ASN A 64 -14.90 -17.00 10.67
C ASN A 64 -14.04 -16.10 11.58
N PRO A 65 -14.33 -16.02 12.89
CA PRO A 65 -13.73 -15.03 13.79
C PRO A 65 -12.21 -15.18 13.96
N HIS A 66 -11.65 -16.37 13.73
CA HIS A 66 -10.22 -16.64 13.91
C HIS A 66 -9.41 -16.65 12.60
N GLY A 67 -10.07 -16.75 11.44
CA GLY A 67 -9.40 -16.90 10.14
C GLY A 67 -9.84 -15.90 9.08
N TRP A 68 -10.58 -14.85 9.45
CA TRP A 68 -11.13 -13.88 8.49
C TRP A 68 -10.02 -13.12 7.74
N GLN A 69 -8.92 -12.76 8.40
CA GLN A 69 -7.80 -12.06 7.76
C GLN A 69 -7.17 -12.92 6.66
N ASP A 70 -6.77 -14.15 7.00
CA ASP A 70 -6.20 -15.09 6.02
C ASP A 70 -7.16 -15.35 4.85
N LYS A 71 -8.46 -15.42 5.11
CA LYS A 71 -9.47 -15.61 4.06
C LYS A 71 -9.47 -14.44 3.07
N ILE A 72 -9.43 -13.20 3.57
CA ILE A 72 -9.35 -11.99 2.73
C ILE A 72 -8.03 -11.95 1.97
N LEU A 73 -6.90 -12.18 2.65
CA LEU A 73 -5.56 -12.11 2.05
C LEU A 73 -5.36 -13.16 0.95
N HIS A 74 -5.78 -14.41 1.16
CA HIS A 74 -5.71 -15.43 0.11
C HIS A 74 -6.62 -15.13 -1.09
N ARG A 75 -7.78 -14.51 -0.86
CA ARG A 75 -8.67 -14.09 -1.94
C ARG A 75 -8.06 -12.92 -2.71
N LEU A 76 -7.49 -11.94 -2.01
CA LEU A 76 -6.75 -10.82 -2.58
C LEU A 76 -5.60 -11.30 -3.46
N ASP A 77 -4.72 -12.14 -2.93
CA ASP A 77 -3.56 -12.71 -3.64
C ASP A 77 -3.97 -13.40 -4.94
N ARG A 78 -5.01 -14.24 -4.88
CA ARG A 78 -5.52 -14.94 -6.06
C ARG A 78 -5.98 -13.98 -7.15
N VAL A 79 -6.69 -12.91 -6.79
CA VAL A 79 -7.18 -11.94 -7.79
C VAL A 79 -6.03 -11.10 -8.34
N ILE A 80 -5.09 -10.67 -7.50
CA ILE A 80 -3.90 -9.92 -7.94
C ILE A 80 -3.06 -10.77 -8.90
N LYS A 81 -2.82 -12.05 -8.60
CA LYS A 81 -2.06 -12.95 -9.49
C LYS A 81 -2.71 -13.14 -10.85
N ASN A 82 -4.04 -13.15 -10.91
CA ASN A 82 -4.78 -13.39 -12.15
C ASN A 82 -5.05 -12.12 -12.96
N ASN A 83 -5.21 -10.97 -12.30
CA ASN A 83 -5.73 -9.74 -12.91
C ASN A 83 -4.88 -8.49 -12.66
N GLY A 84 -3.88 -8.57 -11.77
CA GLY A 84 -3.04 -7.45 -11.36
C GLY A 84 -3.66 -6.56 -10.29
N VAL A 85 -2.82 -5.77 -9.61
CA VAL A 85 -3.25 -4.86 -8.53
C VAL A 85 -4.21 -3.77 -9.04
N LEU A 86 -4.00 -3.27 -10.26
CA LEU A 86 -4.86 -2.23 -10.83
C LEU A 86 -6.31 -2.69 -11.03
N HIS A 87 -6.53 -3.98 -11.30
CA HIS A 87 -7.87 -4.55 -11.38
C HIS A 87 -8.58 -4.46 -10.02
N ILE A 88 -7.89 -4.86 -8.96
CA ILE A 88 -8.41 -4.79 -7.59
C ILE A 88 -8.73 -3.35 -7.16
N LEU A 89 -7.86 -2.39 -7.48
CA LEU A 89 -8.12 -0.98 -7.14
C LEU A 89 -9.36 -0.44 -7.87
N LYS A 90 -9.63 -0.91 -9.09
CA LYS A 90 -10.78 -0.46 -9.89
C LYS A 90 -12.09 -1.14 -9.52
N HIS A 91 -12.05 -2.42 -9.17
CA HIS A 91 -13.24 -3.26 -9.03
C HIS A 91 -13.50 -3.72 -7.59
N GLY A 92 -12.56 -3.49 -6.68
CA GLY A 92 -12.64 -3.98 -5.32
C GLY A 92 -12.38 -5.47 -5.20
N LEU A 93 -12.68 -6.00 -4.01
CA LEU A 93 -12.51 -7.39 -3.64
C LEU A 93 -13.81 -7.93 -3.07
N SER A 94 -14.37 -8.97 -3.69
CA SER A 94 -15.49 -9.71 -3.12
C SER A 94 -15.01 -11.00 -2.44
N VAL A 95 -15.48 -11.20 -1.21
CA VAL A 95 -15.20 -12.36 -0.35
C VAL A 95 -16.53 -12.79 0.29
N ASP A 96 -17.05 -13.96 -0.11
CA ASP A 96 -18.40 -14.41 0.24
C ASP A 96 -19.48 -13.34 -0.06
N ASP A 97 -20.21 -12.87 0.96
CA ASP A 97 -21.24 -11.84 0.91
C ASP A 97 -20.71 -10.42 1.20
N ALA A 98 -19.41 -10.27 1.43
CA ALA A 98 -18.74 -8.99 1.66
C ALA A 98 -18.08 -8.46 0.38
N THR A 99 -18.12 -7.14 0.19
CA THR A 99 -17.43 -6.46 -0.91
C THR A 99 -16.67 -5.23 -0.42
N PHE A 100 -15.37 -5.21 -0.71
CA PHE A 100 -14.46 -4.15 -0.30
C PHE A 100 -14.05 -3.29 -1.48
N ASN A 101 -14.21 -1.98 -1.38
CA ASN A 101 -13.52 -1.02 -2.23
C ASN A 101 -12.11 -0.85 -1.69
N LEU A 102 -11.10 -0.95 -2.54
CA LEU A 102 -9.70 -0.84 -2.15
C LEU A 102 -9.04 0.47 -2.60
N LEU A 103 -9.82 1.33 -3.24
CA LEU A 103 -9.47 2.70 -3.59
C LEU A 103 -10.75 3.52 -3.73
N TYR A 104 -10.80 4.69 -3.11
CA TYR A 104 -11.77 5.71 -3.47
C TYR A 104 -11.14 6.65 -4.50
N PRO A 105 -11.69 6.81 -5.70
CA PRO A 105 -11.06 7.61 -6.76
C PRO A 105 -11.12 9.11 -6.45
N ALA A 106 -10.20 9.86 -7.09
CA ALA A 106 -10.17 11.31 -6.96
C ALA A 106 -11.52 11.94 -7.36
N PRO A 107 -12.07 12.86 -6.55
CA PRO A 107 -13.35 13.49 -6.83
C PRO A 107 -13.21 14.47 -8.00
N LEU A 108 -14.29 14.63 -8.75
CA LEU A 108 -14.48 15.77 -9.65
C LEU A 108 -14.93 16.99 -8.85
N ALA A 109 -14.80 18.20 -9.41
CA ALA A 109 -15.29 19.42 -8.75
C ALA A 109 -16.78 19.33 -8.38
N SER A 110 -17.57 18.67 -9.24
CA SER A 110 -19.01 18.42 -9.08
C SER A 110 -19.36 17.22 -8.18
N SER A 111 -18.36 16.48 -7.67
CA SER A 111 -18.61 15.33 -6.79
C SER A 111 -19.26 15.77 -5.48
N SER A 112 -20.13 14.91 -4.96
CA SER A 112 -20.78 15.11 -3.66
C SER A 112 -19.75 15.13 -2.52
N GLN A 113 -20.13 15.70 -1.38
CA GLN A 113 -19.25 15.76 -0.20
C GLN A 113 -18.80 14.37 0.24
N LYS A 114 -19.71 13.38 0.25
CA LYS A 114 -19.38 11.99 0.56
C LYS A 114 -18.26 11.40 -0.30
N ILE A 115 -18.21 11.70 -1.60
CA ILE A 115 -17.14 11.21 -2.47
C ILE A 115 -15.80 11.87 -2.13
N LYS A 116 -15.84 13.16 -1.78
CA LYS A 116 -14.64 13.90 -1.32
C LYS A 116 -14.14 13.34 0.00
N ASP A 117 -15.05 13.10 0.95
CA ASP A 117 -14.73 12.53 2.27
C ASP A 117 -14.12 11.12 2.11
N ASN A 118 -14.76 10.26 1.29
CA ASN A 118 -14.22 8.93 1.00
C ASN A 118 -12.81 9.01 0.40
N TYR A 119 -12.57 9.91 -0.56
CA TYR A 119 -11.23 10.07 -1.13
C TYR A 119 -10.18 10.45 -0.08
N GLN A 120 -10.55 11.29 0.89
CA GLN A 120 -9.67 11.70 1.99
C GLN A 120 -9.33 10.57 2.97
N THR A 121 -10.11 9.47 2.97
CA THR A 121 -9.80 8.28 3.78
C THR A 121 -8.73 7.38 3.15
N ASN A 122 -8.35 7.60 1.88
CA ASN A 122 -7.26 6.83 1.29
C ASN A 122 -5.94 7.15 1.98
N ILE A 123 -5.16 6.10 2.23
CA ILE A 123 -3.81 6.18 2.78
C ILE A 123 -2.82 6.00 1.64
N PHE A 124 -2.05 7.03 1.35
CA PHE A 124 -0.93 6.95 0.41
C PHE A 124 0.35 6.81 1.21
N SER A 125 1.17 5.80 0.94
CA SER A 125 2.39 5.58 1.72
C SER A 125 3.58 5.16 0.87
N ILE A 126 4.77 5.43 1.41
CA ILE A 126 6.04 5.03 0.85
C ILE A 126 6.88 4.31 1.92
N THR A 127 7.39 3.14 1.58
CA THR A 127 8.22 2.34 2.49
C THR A 127 9.56 2.05 1.83
N ARG A 128 10.65 2.21 2.59
CA ARG A 128 12.01 1.87 2.16
C ARG A 128 12.32 0.42 2.51
N GLN A 129 12.66 -0.40 1.52
CA GLN A 129 13.07 -1.79 1.72
C GLN A 129 14.58 -1.88 1.88
N VAL A 130 15.04 -2.24 3.07
CA VAL A 130 16.46 -2.42 3.32
C VAL A 130 16.83 -3.86 2.98
N TYR A 131 17.30 -4.13 1.76
CA TYR A 131 18.01 -5.38 1.45
C TYR A 131 19.50 -5.22 1.70
N TYR A 132 19.95 -5.41 2.93
CA TYR A 132 21.36 -5.73 3.17
C TYR A 132 21.56 -7.22 2.90
N SER A 133 21.91 -7.59 1.67
CA SER A 133 22.57 -8.87 1.45
C SER A 133 24.01 -8.74 1.94
N ALA A 134 24.38 -9.45 3.00
CA ALA A 134 25.77 -9.51 3.45
C ALA A 134 26.71 -10.08 2.35
N ASP A 135 26.16 -10.90 1.44
CA ASP A 135 26.88 -11.55 0.35
C ASP A 135 26.86 -10.73 -0.96
N GLU A 136 25.95 -9.76 -1.09
CA GLU A 136 25.79 -8.93 -2.28
C GLU A 136 25.48 -7.47 -1.90
N PRO A 137 26.51 -6.66 -1.57
CA PRO A 137 26.35 -5.24 -1.18
C PRO A 137 25.76 -4.32 -2.26
N ARG A 138 25.43 -4.87 -3.44
CA ARG A 138 24.84 -4.16 -4.59
C ARG A 138 23.35 -4.41 -4.76
N LYS A 139 22.69 -5.11 -3.83
CA LYS A 139 21.23 -5.15 -3.83
C LYS A 139 20.74 -3.76 -3.38
N SER A 140 20.08 -3.09 -4.31
CA SER A 140 19.50 -1.76 -4.18
C SER A 140 18.56 -1.69 -2.99
N ILE A 141 18.45 -0.50 -2.42
CA ILE A 141 17.40 -0.20 -1.47
C ILE A 141 16.17 0.17 -2.30
N ASP A 142 15.17 -0.71 -2.31
CA ASP A 142 13.98 -0.49 -3.13
C ASP A 142 12.96 0.35 -2.35
N LEU A 143 12.46 1.42 -2.97
CA LEU A 143 11.29 2.15 -2.46
C LEU A 143 10.02 1.49 -2.99
N VAL A 144 9.00 1.35 -2.15
CA VAL A 144 7.70 0.82 -2.59
C VAL A 144 6.61 1.82 -2.25
N LEU A 145 5.78 2.11 -3.25
CA LEU A 145 4.58 2.93 -3.10
C LEU A 145 3.38 2.05 -2.83
N PHE A 146 2.57 2.46 -1.86
CA PHE A 146 1.35 1.80 -1.50
C PHE A 146 0.16 2.77 -1.56
N ILE A 147 -0.99 2.19 -1.88
CA ILE A 147 -2.29 2.83 -1.71
C ILE A 147 -3.13 1.90 -0.84
N ASN A 148 -3.61 2.41 0.29
CA ASN A 148 -4.41 1.65 1.26
C ASN A 148 -3.73 0.33 1.66
N GLY A 149 -2.39 0.37 1.81
CA GLY A 149 -1.57 -0.79 2.11
C GLY A 149 -1.33 -1.76 0.96
N LEU A 150 -1.85 -1.55 -0.26
CA LEU A 150 -1.55 -2.37 -1.44
C LEU A 150 -0.33 -1.85 -2.18
N ALA A 151 0.69 -2.68 -2.40
CA ALA A 151 1.86 -2.31 -3.18
C ALA A 151 1.50 -2.11 -4.66
N LEU A 152 1.92 -0.98 -5.25
CA LEU A 152 1.70 -0.70 -6.68
C LEU A 152 2.84 -1.23 -7.55
N LEU A 153 4.05 -0.77 -7.27
CA LEU A 153 5.27 -1.11 -7.97
C LEU A 153 6.46 -0.90 -7.00
N PRO A 154 7.46 -1.79 -6.98
CA PRO A 154 8.78 -1.42 -6.51
C PRO A 154 9.39 -0.40 -7.49
N LEU A 155 9.97 0.67 -6.95
CA LEU A 155 10.81 1.59 -7.69
C LEU A 155 12.18 0.90 -7.84
N SER A 156 12.39 0.23 -8.97
CA SER A 156 13.65 -0.39 -9.39
C SER A 156 14.40 0.47 -10.39
#